data_AF-A0A9W7FGJ2-F1
#
_entry.id   AF-A0A9W7FGJ2-F1
#
_cell.length_a   1.000
_cell.length_b   1.000
_cell.length_c   1.000
_cell.angle_alpha   90.00
_cell.angle_beta   90.00
_cell.angle_gamma   90.00
#
_symmetry.space_group_name_H-M   'P 1'
#
loop_
_entity.id
_entity.type
_entity.pdbx_description
1 polymer ?
#
loop_
_entity_poly.entity_id
_entity_poly.type
_entity_poly.pdbx_seq_one_letter_code
_entity_poly.pdbx_strand_id
1 'polypeptide(L)'
;MDLLQAGSEAFNEACTMLDNFTEATAGLDDIEELLETILNLLSSSSSDGSEKTKRRKLDADAEAGLLTLHSRTFLLLGQLIEHKDHVRAFDLYSKSHALASKIPNDDSIAVEPCVELGRYSFKYAVDEKMLDKAKQHLTRAIELVGEPTPTSDSDSNSSSKSDSKSDSKSDTNSDSNSDSDDEEDDVFAAGREAKMYLARLICQSSASDALARKHLLEMDYKYRLSPVVIRSSAGVVNPVEDETFVGAWDDIYSPNLLGRLQSCFLPSSPFFSEHKYNSPSCGYFSYKMPLPLKSTGDILTSAISRVHKTVCSRMPKTKRATWVEWWCHSRHHNDGHSLHYDYIFSDDEGGEGARHPLASTVSYLEADCGGPTLITDQTMSNGLSSFGYKVEPKKNRLLCFEGNRLHCVLPGSELPPSNDSRRVTLMIAFWEFDPGAPMTPEKSEKAFEWPGVVRSEYDEAVREESIAADPHNNDAILRVDKLIEDLKHPESDVGPIDLLDDGIFTFFGALNSGLVIAKKGVCSLNCGGKCEVCRQTM
;
A
#
# COMPACT_ATOMS: atom_id res chain seq x y z
N MET A 1 20.31 -17.68 -31.16
CA MET A 1 19.14 -17.04 -31.79
C MET A 1 17.87 -17.76 -31.34
N ASP A 2 17.70 -19.04 -31.65
CA ASP A 2 16.47 -19.79 -31.33
C ASP A 2 16.07 -19.75 -29.84
N LEU A 3 17.02 -19.89 -28.91
CA LEU A 3 16.74 -19.80 -27.46
C LEU A 3 16.34 -18.38 -27.01
N LEU A 4 17.02 -17.36 -27.52
CA LEU A 4 16.72 -15.97 -27.18
C LEU A 4 15.33 -15.58 -27.68
N GLN A 5 15.00 -15.96 -28.92
CA GLN A 5 13.69 -15.71 -29.51
C GLN A 5 12.58 -16.43 -28.73
N ALA A 6 12.71 -17.75 -28.52
CA ALA A 6 11.69 -18.51 -27.80
C ALA A 6 11.51 -18.03 -26.35
N GLY A 7 12.61 -17.67 -25.66
CA GLY A 7 12.54 -17.11 -24.32
C GLY A 7 11.88 -15.73 -24.29
N SER A 8 12.15 -14.88 -25.29
CA SER A 8 11.55 -13.54 -25.40
C SER A 8 10.05 -13.64 -25.72
N GLU A 9 9.65 -14.53 -26.62
CA GLU A 9 8.24 -14.79 -26.94
C GLU A 9 7.46 -15.25 -25.71
N ALA A 10 8.01 -16.21 -24.95
CA ALA A 10 7.40 -16.69 -23.71
C ALA A 10 7.36 -15.62 -22.60
N PHE A 11 8.40 -14.78 -22.50
CA PHE A 11 8.42 -13.67 -21.54
C PHE A 11 7.36 -12.62 -21.89
N ASN A 12 7.24 -12.26 -23.16
CA ASN A 12 6.21 -11.33 -23.63
C ASN A 12 4.80 -11.90 -23.44
N GLU A 13 4.62 -13.22 -23.59
CA GLU A 13 3.38 -13.91 -23.23
C GLU A 13 3.08 -13.75 -21.74
N ALA A 14 4.06 -13.95 -20.85
CA ALA A 14 3.89 -13.73 -19.41
C ALA A 14 3.51 -12.27 -19.07
N CYS A 15 4.16 -11.28 -19.68
CA CYS A 15 3.79 -9.87 -19.53
C CYS A 15 2.37 -9.60 -20.02
N THR A 16 2.02 -10.11 -21.21
CA THR A 16 0.67 -9.98 -21.79
C THR A 16 -0.38 -10.63 -20.89
N MET A 17 -0.08 -11.77 -20.26
CA MET A 17 -0.97 -12.42 -19.30
C MET A 17 -1.15 -11.56 -18.03
N LEU A 18 -0.10 -10.88 -17.59
CA LEU A 18 -0.13 -9.98 -16.43
C LEU A 18 -0.94 -8.70 -16.74
N ASP A 19 -0.76 -8.11 -17.92
CA ASP A 19 -1.51 -6.91 -18.34
C ASP A 19 -3.00 -7.23 -18.56
N ASN A 20 -3.29 -8.40 -19.11
CA ASN A 20 -4.65 -8.90 -19.28
C ASN A 20 -5.21 -9.57 -18.02
N PHE A 21 -4.46 -9.56 -16.91
CA PHE A 21 -4.90 -10.13 -15.64
C PHE A 21 -6.05 -9.27 -15.09
N THR A 22 -7.24 -9.53 -15.62
CA THR A 22 -8.52 -9.26 -14.99
C THR A 22 -8.87 -10.53 -14.21
N GLU A 23 -9.63 -10.43 -13.12
CA GLU A 23 -9.88 -11.51 -12.14
C GLU A 23 -10.41 -12.86 -12.72
N ALA A 24 -10.64 -12.99 -14.03
CA ALA A 24 -11.51 -13.99 -14.64
C ALA A 24 -10.86 -15.18 -15.39
N THR A 25 -9.59 -15.17 -15.88
CA THR A 25 -9.18 -16.24 -16.84
C THR A 25 -7.77 -16.84 -16.77
N ALA A 26 -6.75 -16.19 -16.21
CA ALA A 26 -5.44 -16.80 -16.00
C ALA A 26 -5.07 -16.71 -14.52
N GLY A 27 -4.56 -17.78 -13.92
CA GLY A 27 -4.07 -17.74 -12.55
C GLY A 27 -2.69 -17.08 -12.50
N LEU A 28 -2.39 -16.33 -11.44
CA LEU A 28 -1.01 -15.92 -11.15
C LEU A 28 -0.05 -17.12 -11.11
N ASP A 29 -0.56 -18.31 -10.79
CA ASP A 29 0.19 -19.56 -10.78
C ASP A 29 0.62 -20.00 -12.21
N ASP A 30 -0.18 -19.72 -13.25
CA ASP A 30 0.17 -20.06 -14.63
C ASP A 30 1.32 -19.17 -15.13
N ILE A 31 1.31 -17.88 -14.76
CA ILE A 31 2.39 -16.93 -15.05
C ILE A 31 3.67 -17.36 -14.31
N GLU A 32 3.53 -17.78 -13.05
CA GLU A 32 4.65 -18.31 -12.24
C GLU A 32 5.30 -19.51 -12.93
N GLU A 33 4.51 -20.51 -13.35
CA GLU A 33 4.98 -21.70 -14.05
C GLU A 33 5.67 -21.38 -15.38
N LEU A 34 5.12 -20.43 -16.15
CA LEU A 34 5.70 -19.97 -17.41
C LEU A 34 7.07 -19.33 -17.19
N LEU A 35 7.19 -18.43 -16.21
CA LEU A 35 8.46 -17.77 -15.87
C LEU A 35 9.50 -18.78 -15.34
N GLU A 36 9.10 -19.75 -14.52
CA GLU A 36 9.99 -20.83 -14.09
C GLU A 36 10.50 -21.67 -15.26
N THR A 37 9.64 -21.95 -16.23
CA THR A 37 10.00 -22.67 -17.46
C THR A 37 11.05 -21.89 -18.25
N ILE A 38 10.88 -20.57 -18.41
CA ILE A 38 11.86 -19.70 -19.06
C ILE A 38 13.21 -19.74 -18.32
N LEU A 39 13.22 -19.61 -17.00
CA LEU A 39 14.45 -19.66 -16.19
C LEU A 39 15.19 -21.00 -16.33
N ASN A 40 14.46 -22.11 -16.36
CA ASN A 40 15.04 -23.44 -16.56
C ASN A 40 15.68 -23.57 -17.95
N LEU A 41 15.01 -23.07 -18.99
CA LEU A 41 15.54 -23.03 -20.35
C LEU A 41 16.84 -22.19 -20.42
N LEU A 42 16.82 -20.98 -19.87
CA LEU A 42 17.98 -20.07 -19.86
C LEU A 42 19.15 -20.64 -19.05
N SER A 43 18.89 -21.27 -17.90
CA SER A 43 19.92 -21.87 -17.04
C SER A 43 20.57 -23.11 -17.65
N SER A 44 19.80 -23.95 -18.36
CA SER A 44 20.32 -25.15 -19.03
C SER A 44 21.38 -24.82 -20.08
N SER A 45 21.29 -23.64 -20.69
CA SER A 45 22.25 -23.17 -21.68
C SER A 45 23.64 -22.85 -21.09
N SER A 46 23.76 -22.60 -19.78
CA SER A 46 25.03 -22.16 -19.18
C SER A 46 25.96 -23.31 -18.78
N SER A 47 25.46 -24.54 -18.63
CA SER A 47 26.17 -25.63 -17.95
C SER A 47 26.95 -26.57 -18.88
N ASP A 48 26.69 -26.55 -20.19
CA ASP A 48 27.40 -27.43 -21.13
C ASP A 48 28.80 -26.88 -21.49
N GLY A 49 29.77 -27.20 -20.64
CA GLY A 49 31.17 -26.79 -20.78
C GLY A 49 31.86 -27.31 -22.05
N SER A 50 31.25 -28.23 -22.79
CA SER A 50 31.81 -28.82 -24.01
C SER A 50 31.71 -27.91 -25.25
N GLU A 51 30.81 -26.91 -25.24
CA GLU A 51 30.62 -25.96 -26.34
C GLU A 51 31.36 -24.63 -26.21
N LYS A 52 32.14 -24.42 -25.13
CA LYS A 52 32.90 -23.16 -24.91
C LYS A 52 33.80 -22.77 -26.08
N THR A 53 34.27 -23.73 -26.87
CA THR A 53 35.13 -23.49 -28.04
C THR A 53 34.34 -23.00 -29.28
N LYS A 54 33.04 -23.35 -29.40
CA LYS A 54 32.15 -22.88 -30.48
C LYS A 54 31.48 -21.54 -30.16
N ARG A 55 31.29 -21.22 -28.86
CA ARG A 55 30.73 -19.92 -28.41
C ARG A 55 31.61 -18.71 -28.64
N ARG A 56 32.87 -18.87 -29.05
CA ARG A 56 33.81 -17.76 -29.36
C ARG A 56 33.37 -16.83 -30.50
N LYS A 57 32.18 -17.05 -31.08
CA LYS A 57 31.54 -16.19 -32.09
C LYS A 57 30.04 -16.01 -31.84
N LEU A 58 29.53 -16.27 -30.64
CA LEU A 58 28.25 -15.66 -30.29
C LEU A 58 28.49 -14.14 -30.31
N ASP A 59 27.61 -13.47 -31.02
CA ASP A 59 27.60 -12.01 -31.07
C ASP A 59 27.51 -11.50 -29.63
N ALA A 60 28.34 -10.50 -29.29
CA ALA A 60 28.32 -9.91 -27.94
C ALA A 60 26.90 -9.41 -27.61
N ASP A 61 26.19 -8.96 -28.63
CA ASP A 61 24.81 -8.50 -28.56
C ASP A 61 23.82 -9.64 -28.22
N ALA A 62 24.06 -10.84 -28.74
CA ALA A 62 23.22 -12.01 -28.43
C ALA A 62 23.45 -12.51 -27.00
N GLU A 63 24.67 -12.42 -26.49
CA GLU A 63 24.98 -12.71 -25.08
C GLU A 63 24.37 -11.67 -24.15
N ALA A 64 24.47 -10.37 -24.49
CA ALA A 64 23.82 -9.29 -23.77
C ALA A 64 22.30 -9.49 -23.71
N GLY A 65 21.64 -9.75 -24.84
CA GLY A 65 20.19 -9.99 -24.88
C GLY A 65 19.74 -11.19 -24.03
N LEU A 66 20.52 -12.27 -23.98
CA LEU A 66 20.22 -13.41 -23.10
C LEU A 66 20.37 -13.05 -21.62
N LEU A 67 21.36 -12.25 -21.25
CA LEU A 67 21.54 -11.77 -19.88
C LEU A 67 20.41 -10.82 -19.47
N THR A 68 19.98 -9.92 -20.36
CA THR A 68 18.84 -9.02 -20.16
C THR A 68 17.56 -9.81 -19.89
N LEU A 69 17.22 -10.74 -20.78
CA LEU A 69 16.03 -11.58 -20.65
C LEU A 69 16.05 -12.38 -19.34
N HIS A 70 17.19 -12.98 -18.99
CA HIS A 70 17.35 -13.74 -17.76
C HIS A 70 17.19 -12.86 -16.52
N SER A 71 17.77 -11.66 -16.53
CA SER A 71 17.64 -10.67 -15.47
C SER A 71 16.18 -10.24 -15.26
N ARG A 72 15.47 -9.88 -16.35
CA ARG A 72 14.06 -9.47 -16.31
C ARG A 72 13.13 -10.61 -15.87
N THR A 73 13.39 -11.84 -16.31
CA THR A 73 12.61 -13.01 -15.87
C THR A 73 12.74 -13.24 -14.36
N PHE A 74 13.96 -13.11 -13.80
CA PHE A 74 14.13 -13.20 -12.35
C PHE A 74 13.41 -12.08 -11.60
N LEU A 75 13.47 -10.85 -12.12
CA LEU A 75 12.83 -9.68 -11.52
C LEU A 75 11.31 -9.89 -11.42
N LEU A 76 10.68 -10.20 -12.56
CA LEU A 76 9.23 -10.37 -12.66
C LEU A 76 8.72 -11.55 -11.81
N LEU A 77 9.44 -12.67 -11.82
CA LEU A 77 9.10 -13.81 -10.95
C LEU A 77 9.22 -13.43 -9.48
N GLY A 78 10.26 -12.66 -9.10
CA GLY A 78 10.43 -12.17 -7.73
C GLY A 78 9.25 -11.32 -7.27
N GLN A 79 8.82 -10.37 -8.10
CA GLN A 79 7.67 -9.50 -7.83
C GLN A 79 6.38 -10.31 -7.65
N LEU A 80 6.16 -11.30 -8.52
CA LEU A 80 4.99 -12.16 -8.50
C LEU A 80 4.91 -12.98 -7.20
N ILE A 81 6.01 -13.58 -6.76
CA ILE A 81 5.99 -14.52 -5.63
C ILE A 81 6.23 -13.88 -4.27
N GLU A 82 6.62 -12.61 -4.19
CA GLU A 82 7.00 -11.96 -2.92
C GLU A 82 5.91 -12.09 -1.84
N HIS A 83 4.64 -12.03 -2.24
CA HIS A 83 3.51 -12.17 -1.32
C HIS A 83 3.36 -13.60 -0.75
N LYS A 84 3.87 -14.62 -1.46
CA LYS A 84 3.86 -16.04 -1.05
C LYS A 84 5.12 -16.43 -0.32
N ASP A 85 6.28 -16.05 -0.86
CA ASP A 85 7.61 -16.41 -0.37
C ASP A 85 8.59 -15.25 -0.61
N HIS A 86 8.61 -14.32 0.34
CA HIS A 86 9.49 -13.16 0.28
C HIS A 86 10.97 -13.53 0.37
N VAL A 87 11.35 -14.67 0.96
CA VAL A 87 12.76 -15.09 1.05
C VAL A 87 13.24 -15.51 -0.34
N ARG A 88 12.44 -16.30 -1.06
CA ARG A 88 12.72 -16.65 -2.45
C ARG A 88 12.73 -15.43 -3.36
N ALA A 89 11.80 -14.49 -3.20
CA ALA A 89 11.79 -13.24 -3.97
C ALA A 89 13.11 -12.46 -3.86
N PHE A 90 13.67 -12.34 -2.64
CA PHE A 90 14.96 -11.67 -2.43
C PHE A 90 16.13 -12.33 -3.17
N ASP A 91 16.17 -13.67 -3.19
CA ASP A 91 17.18 -14.41 -3.95
C ASP A 91 17.04 -14.16 -5.46
N LEU A 92 15.81 -14.09 -5.98
CA LEU A 92 15.54 -13.78 -7.39
C LEU A 92 15.97 -12.34 -7.73
N TYR A 93 15.63 -11.34 -6.91
CA TYR A 93 16.10 -9.95 -7.10
C TYR A 93 17.64 -9.86 -7.07
N SER A 94 18.27 -10.60 -6.15
CA SER A 94 19.74 -10.65 -6.04
C SER A 94 20.38 -11.25 -7.29
N LYS A 95 19.79 -12.31 -7.85
CA LYS A 95 20.23 -12.94 -9.11
C LYS A 95 20.03 -12.03 -10.31
N SER A 96 18.88 -11.36 -10.39
CA SER A 96 18.57 -10.35 -11.41
C SER A 96 19.66 -9.25 -11.42
N HIS A 97 19.90 -8.60 -10.28
CA HIS A 97 20.94 -7.58 -10.14
C HIS A 97 22.34 -8.08 -10.52
N ALA A 98 22.71 -9.30 -10.10
CA ALA A 98 24.00 -9.89 -10.41
C ALA A 98 24.20 -10.22 -11.90
N LEU A 99 23.11 -10.46 -12.65
CA LEU A 99 23.14 -10.65 -14.09
C LEU A 99 23.17 -9.31 -14.83
N ALA A 100 22.33 -8.36 -14.45
CA ALA A 100 22.31 -7.01 -15.01
C ALA A 100 23.70 -6.35 -14.94
N SER A 101 24.40 -6.50 -13.81
CA SER A 101 25.75 -5.96 -13.61
C SER A 101 26.84 -6.56 -14.54
N LYS A 102 26.54 -7.62 -15.29
CA LYS A 102 27.47 -8.26 -16.24
C LYS A 102 27.26 -7.79 -17.68
N ILE A 103 26.19 -7.05 -17.96
CA ILE A 103 25.84 -6.61 -19.31
C ILE A 103 26.76 -5.44 -19.68
N PRO A 104 27.60 -5.57 -20.71
CA PRO A 104 28.57 -4.55 -21.04
C PRO A 104 27.90 -3.32 -21.68
N ASN A 105 28.31 -2.12 -21.25
CA ASN A 105 27.91 -0.83 -21.82
C ASN A 105 26.42 -0.45 -21.68
N ASP A 106 25.65 -1.17 -20.87
CA ASP A 106 24.25 -0.83 -20.59
C ASP A 106 23.95 -0.94 -19.09
N ASP A 107 24.26 0.15 -18.40
CA ASP A 107 24.04 0.31 -16.97
C ASP A 107 22.54 0.47 -16.63
N SER A 108 21.68 0.81 -17.61
CA SER A 108 20.25 1.06 -17.40
C SER A 108 19.49 -0.19 -16.97
N ILE A 109 19.90 -1.37 -17.45
CA ILE A 109 19.28 -2.67 -17.11
C ILE A 109 19.43 -2.99 -15.62
N ALA A 110 20.40 -2.40 -14.93
CA ALA A 110 20.60 -2.60 -13.49
C ALA A 110 19.72 -1.70 -12.60
N VAL A 111 18.98 -0.74 -13.18
CA VAL A 111 18.14 0.21 -12.43
C VAL A 111 17.02 -0.53 -11.68
N GLU A 112 16.12 -1.23 -12.37
CA GLU A 112 14.98 -1.90 -11.73
C GLU A 112 15.39 -2.95 -10.68
N PRO A 113 16.40 -3.82 -10.93
CA PRO A 113 16.87 -4.75 -9.90
C PRO A 113 17.42 -4.04 -8.66
N CYS A 114 18.07 -2.87 -8.83
CA CYS A 114 18.49 -2.05 -7.69
C CYS A 114 17.28 -1.47 -6.93
N VAL A 115 16.26 -0.99 -7.65
CA VAL A 115 15.01 -0.50 -7.04
C VAL A 115 14.37 -1.58 -6.20
N GLU A 116 14.17 -2.78 -6.76
CA GLU A 116 13.51 -3.88 -6.07
C GLU A 116 14.30 -4.39 -4.86
N LEU A 117 15.63 -4.52 -4.97
CA LEU A 117 16.47 -4.85 -3.81
C LEU A 117 16.42 -3.77 -2.73
N GLY A 118 16.38 -2.50 -3.12
CA GLY A 118 16.22 -1.36 -2.24
C GLY A 118 14.88 -1.39 -1.51
N ARG A 119 13.78 -1.52 -2.26
CA ARG A 119 12.40 -1.63 -1.76
C ARG A 119 12.25 -2.81 -0.82
N TYR A 120 12.72 -3.99 -1.22
CA TYR A 120 12.70 -5.19 -0.40
C TYR A 120 13.46 -4.99 0.92
N SER A 121 14.73 -4.54 0.83
CA SER A 121 15.58 -4.35 2.00
C SER A 121 14.97 -3.36 2.98
N PHE A 122 14.30 -2.32 2.47
CA PHE A 122 13.55 -1.38 3.29
C PHE A 122 12.31 -2.04 3.93
N LYS A 123 11.46 -2.70 3.12
CA LYS A 123 10.22 -3.35 3.58
C LYS A 123 10.44 -4.33 4.72
N TYR A 124 11.47 -5.18 4.59
CA TYR A 124 11.77 -6.28 5.51
C TYR A 124 12.92 -5.98 6.48
N ALA A 125 13.34 -4.71 6.60
CA ALA A 125 14.42 -4.34 7.50
C ALA A 125 14.10 -4.70 8.96
N VAL A 126 15.01 -5.41 9.61
CA VAL A 126 14.98 -5.73 11.06
C VAL A 126 16.21 -5.19 11.80
N ASP A 127 17.18 -4.67 11.05
CA ASP A 127 18.38 -4.04 11.57
C ASP A 127 18.81 -2.85 10.70
N GLU A 128 19.69 -2.01 11.25
CA GLU A 128 20.23 -0.84 10.55
C GLU A 128 21.04 -1.22 9.30
N LYS A 129 21.65 -2.42 9.28
CA LYS A 129 22.44 -2.89 8.14
C LYS A 129 21.55 -3.14 6.91
N MET A 130 20.33 -3.64 7.11
CA MET A 130 19.34 -3.77 6.04
C MET A 130 18.86 -2.40 5.54
N LEU A 131 18.63 -1.45 6.44
CA LEU A 131 18.30 -0.07 6.04
C LEU A 131 19.44 0.58 5.25
N ASP A 132 20.69 0.35 5.64
CA ASP A 132 21.85 0.87 4.91
C ASP A 132 22.00 0.21 3.54
N LYS A 133 21.75 -1.10 3.42
CA LYS A 133 21.67 -1.77 2.11
C LYS A 133 20.55 -1.18 1.26
N ALA A 134 19.38 -0.91 1.84
CA ALA A 134 18.29 -0.26 1.12
C ALA A 134 18.74 1.10 0.56
N LYS A 135 19.35 1.95 1.39
CA LYS A 135 19.91 3.24 0.96
C LYS A 135 20.93 3.06 -0.18
N GLN A 136 21.85 2.10 -0.05
CA GLN A 136 22.89 1.84 -1.06
C GLN A 136 22.28 1.45 -2.41
N HIS A 137 21.35 0.49 -2.43
CA HIS A 137 20.71 0.05 -3.66
C HIS A 137 19.87 1.16 -4.31
N LEU A 138 19.07 1.90 -3.53
CA LEU A 138 18.26 3.01 -4.04
C LEU A 138 19.12 4.16 -4.56
N THR A 139 20.21 4.49 -3.87
CA THR A 139 21.16 5.51 -4.34
C THR A 139 21.81 5.08 -5.65
N ARG A 140 22.24 3.81 -5.75
CA ARG A 140 22.82 3.28 -6.98
C ARG A 140 21.83 3.32 -8.15
N ALA A 141 20.56 2.99 -7.94
CA ALA A 141 19.51 3.10 -8.96
C ALA A 141 19.39 4.54 -9.49
N ILE A 142 19.38 5.54 -8.60
CA ILE A 142 19.33 6.96 -8.98
C ILE A 142 20.58 7.38 -9.78
N GLU A 143 21.77 6.93 -9.35
CA GLU A 143 23.03 7.22 -10.06
C GLU A 143 23.10 6.61 -11.46
N LEU A 144 22.52 5.41 -11.64
CA LEU A 144 22.49 4.70 -12.92
C LEU A 144 21.62 5.40 -13.97
N VAL A 145 20.52 6.04 -13.56
CA VAL A 145 19.67 6.84 -14.46
C VAL A 145 20.35 8.14 -14.92
N GLY A 146 21.26 8.68 -14.10
CA GLY A 146 21.95 9.93 -14.37
C GLY A 146 21.10 11.17 -14.09
N GLU A 147 21.69 12.35 -14.28
CA GLU A 147 20.90 13.59 -14.31
C GLU A 147 20.18 13.67 -15.66
N PRO A 148 18.87 13.96 -15.70
CA PRO A 148 18.20 14.19 -16.97
C PRO A 148 18.95 15.31 -17.67
N THR A 149 19.50 15.03 -18.86
CA THR A 149 20.09 16.06 -19.70
C THR A 149 18.99 17.11 -19.88
N PRO A 150 19.21 18.37 -19.47
CA PRO A 150 18.19 19.40 -19.62
C PRO A 150 17.82 19.39 -21.09
N THR A 151 16.61 18.93 -21.39
CA THR A 151 16.03 19.01 -22.72
C THR A 151 16.23 20.45 -23.10
N SER A 152 17.11 20.72 -24.06
CA SER A 152 17.33 22.09 -24.50
C SER A 152 15.96 22.54 -24.92
N ASP A 153 15.33 23.40 -24.10
CA ASP A 153 14.05 24.03 -24.39
C ASP A 153 14.31 24.79 -25.68
N SER A 154 14.14 24.09 -26.79
CA SER A 154 14.23 24.67 -28.11
C SER A 154 13.05 25.61 -28.12
N ASP A 155 13.36 26.89 -27.95
CA ASP A 155 12.50 28.05 -28.03
C ASP A 155 11.59 27.93 -29.26
N SER A 156 10.54 27.13 -29.18
CA SER A 156 9.39 27.15 -30.07
C SER A 156 8.48 28.28 -29.63
N ASN A 157 9.08 29.46 -29.44
CA ASN A 157 8.40 30.73 -29.39
C ASN A 157 8.07 31.14 -30.84
N SER A 158 7.31 30.30 -31.55
CA SER A 158 6.69 30.69 -32.82
C SER A 158 5.45 31.52 -32.53
N SER A 159 5.68 32.79 -32.18
CA SER A 159 4.71 33.85 -32.35
C SER A 159 4.41 33.99 -33.86
N SER A 160 3.36 33.33 -34.35
CA SER A 160 2.78 33.62 -35.67
C SER A 160 1.27 33.87 -35.56
N LYS A 161 0.92 35.15 -35.48
CA LYS A 161 -0.35 35.67 -36.00
C LYS A 161 -0.37 35.48 -37.52
N SER A 162 -1.38 34.77 -38.05
CA SER A 162 -2.11 35.21 -39.25
C SER A 162 -3.20 34.21 -39.66
N ASP A 163 -4.39 34.75 -39.85
CA ASP A 163 -5.48 34.19 -40.64
C ASP A 163 -5.04 33.81 -42.07
N SER A 164 -5.38 32.62 -42.54
CA SER A 164 -5.85 32.41 -43.92
C SER A 164 -6.28 30.95 -44.19
N LYS A 165 -7.51 30.81 -44.67
CA LYS A 165 -8.06 29.62 -45.33
C LYS A 165 -7.26 29.28 -46.58
N SER A 166 -6.86 28.01 -46.73
CA SER A 166 -6.77 27.36 -48.05
C SER A 166 -6.78 25.84 -47.91
N ASP A 167 -7.74 25.23 -48.60
CA ASP A 167 -7.83 23.80 -48.87
C ASP A 167 -6.66 23.33 -49.75
N SER A 168 -5.87 22.37 -49.28
CA SER A 168 -5.09 21.49 -50.15
C SER A 168 -4.86 20.14 -49.50
N LYS A 169 -5.51 19.12 -50.06
CA LYS A 169 -5.26 17.70 -49.83
C LYS A 169 -3.87 17.34 -50.36
N SER A 170 -3.00 16.82 -49.51
CA SER A 170 -1.84 16.03 -49.92
C SER A 170 -1.69 14.85 -48.97
N ASP A 171 -2.06 13.67 -49.46
CA ASP A 171 -1.87 12.38 -48.82
C ASP A 171 -0.38 12.01 -48.89
N THR A 172 0.31 12.05 -47.76
CA THR A 172 1.61 11.39 -47.58
C THR A 172 1.62 10.73 -46.20
N ASN A 173 1.19 9.47 -46.18
CA ASN A 173 1.42 8.55 -45.05
C ASN A 173 2.93 8.23 -45.01
N SER A 174 3.64 8.88 -44.09
CA SER A 174 4.91 8.38 -43.59
C SER A 174 4.70 7.92 -42.16
N ASP A 175 4.21 6.69 -42.01
CA ASP A 175 4.16 5.98 -40.73
C ASP A 175 5.60 5.57 -40.37
N SER A 176 6.37 6.51 -39.82
CA SER A 176 7.63 6.21 -39.15
C SER A 176 7.33 5.86 -37.70
N ASN A 177 7.15 4.57 -37.43
CA ASN A 177 7.10 4.01 -36.08
C ASN A 177 8.44 4.29 -35.38
N SER A 178 8.48 5.31 -34.50
CA SER A 178 9.58 5.50 -33.56
C SER A 178 9.22 4.80 -32.25
N ASP A 179 9.32 3.47 -32.25
CA ASP A 179 9.09 2.63 -31.05
C ASP A 179 10.26 2.72 -30.04
N SER A 180 11.18 3.69 -30.18
CA SER A 180 12.36 3.85 -29.32
C SER A 180 12.12 4.73 -28.09
N ASP A 181 11.01 5.48 -28.07
CA ASP A 181 10.81 6.51 -27.04
C ASP A 181 10.23 5.93 -25.74
N ASP A 182 9.64 4.72 -25.78
CA ASP A 182 8.97 4.11 -24.62
C ASP A 182 9.96 3.50 -23.58
N GLU A 183 11.14 3.01 -24.00
CA GLU A 183 12.08 2.37 -23.06
C GLU A 183 12.83 3.36 -22.16
N GLU A 184 13.09 4.58 -22.63
CA GLU A 184 13.72 5.62 -21.80
C GLU A 184 12.78 6.01 -20.64
N ASP A 185 11.47 6.08 -20.91
CA ASP A 185 10.45 6.44 -19.94
C ASP A 185 10.39 5.44 -18.76
N ASP A 186 10.54 4.14 -19.02
CA ASP A 186 10.55 3.11 -17.98
C ASP A 186 11.74 3.24 -17.02
N VAL A 187 12.93 3.50 -17.57
CA VAL A 187 14.16 3.68 -16.76
C VAL A 187 14.06 4.93 -15.89
N PHE A 188 13.53 6.03 -16.43
CA PHE A 188 13.27 7.25 -15.66
C PHE A 188 12.19 7.03 -14.59
N ALA A 189 11.14 6.28 -14.90
CA ALA A 189 10.10 5.92 -13.93
C ALA A 189 10.69 5.11 -12.76
N ALA A 190 11.52 4.11 -13.03
CA ALA A 190 12.21 3.32 -12.01
C ALA A 190 13.17 4.18 -11.17
N GLY A 191 13.93 5.09 -11.79
CA GLY A 191 14.79 6.04 -11.08
C GLY A 191 14.00 6.99 -10.16
N ARG A 192 12.84 7.44 -10.62
CA ARG A 192 11.91 8.26 -9.81
C ARG A 192 11.36 7.46 -8.63
N GLU A 193 10.98 6.21 -8.84
CA GLU A 193 10.54 5.31 -7.78
C GLU A 193 11.66 5.08 -6.73
N ALA A 194 12.90 4.88 -7.19
CA ALA A 194 14.07 4.76 -6.32
C ALA A 194 14.22 5.99 -5.41
N LYS A 195 14.10 7.19 -5.99
CA LYS A 195 14.18 8.47 -5.29
C LYS A 195 13.04 8.63 -4.27
N MET A 196 11.84 8.16 -4.61
CA MET A 196 10.70 8.14 -3.71
C MET A 196 10.95 7.26 -2.48
N TYR A 197 11.41 6.02 -2.66
CA TYR A 197 11.73 5.14 -1.53
C TYR A 197 12.87 5.68 -0.68
N LEU A 198 13.90 6.25 -1.30
CA LEU A 198 15.02 6.83 -0.58
C LEU A 198 14.58 8.03 0.26
N ALA A 199 13.79 8.94 -0.32
CA ALA A 199 13.24 10.09 0.40
C ALA A 199 12.37 9.66 1.59
N ARG A 200 11.53 8.62 1.41
CA ARG A 200 10.70 8.04 2.49
C ARG A 200 11.56 7.51 3.63
N LEU A 201 12.54 6.66 3.31
CA LEU A 201 13.47 6.08 4.28
C LEU A 201 14.22 7.17 5.06
N ILE A 202 14.72 8.20 4.37
CA ILE A 202 15.44 9.30 5.01
C ILE A 202 14.52 10.12 5.91
N CYS A 203 13.27 10.39 5.51
CA CYS A 203 12.33 11.14 6.34
C CYS A 203 12.02 10.46 7.68
N GLN A 204 11.93 9.13 7.69
CA GLN A 204 11.74 8.34 8.91
C GLN A 204 12.98 8.36 9.80
N SER A 205 14.17 8.51 9.22
CA SER A 205 15.41 8.69 9.98
C SER A 205 15.55 10.13 10.50
N SER A 206 16.25 10.29 11.63
CA SER A 206 16.64 11.62 12.14
C SER A 206 17.90 12.19 11.46
N ALA A 207 18.58 11.38 10.64
CA ALA A 207 19.97 11.63 10.28
C ALA A 207 20.18 12.64 9.12
N SER A 208 19.18 12.90 8.27
CA SER A 208 19.39 13.77 7.10
C SER A 208 18.13 14.42 6.53
N ASP A 209 17.44 15.21 7.34
CA ASP A 209 16.20 15.90 6.93
C ASP A 209 16.37 16.79 5.69
N ALA A 210 17.53 17.43 5.53
CA ALA A 210 17.85 18.26 4.37
C ALA A 210 17.95 17.46 3.07
N LEU A 211 18.51 16.24 3.11
CA LEU A 211 18.62 15.37 1.95
C LEU A 211 17.24 14.84 1.52
N ALA A 212 16.40 14.46 2.49
CA ALA A 212 15.00 14.13 2.22
C ALA A 212 14.28 15.27 1.49
N ARG A 213 14.37 16.51 1.99
CA ARG A 213 13.75 17.67 1.34
C ARG A 213 14.28 17.89 -0.08
N LYS A 214 15.60 17.77 -0.29
CA LYS A 214 16.20 17.89 -1.62
C LYS A 214 15.55 16.92 -2.61
N HIS A 215 15.49 15.63 -2.28
CA HIS A 215 14.88 14.63 -3.15
C HIS A 215 13.39 14.88 -3.41
N LEU A 216 12.65 15.32 -2.39
CA LEU A 216 11.23 15.64 -2.56
C LEU A 216 11.01 16.84 -3.49
N LEU A 217 11.82 17.89 -3.36
CA LEU A 217 11.77 19.05 -4.25
C LEU A 217 12.14 18.71 -5.69
N GLU A 218 13.10 17.82 -5.91
CA GLU A 218 13.46 17.31 -7.24
C GLU A 218 12.36 16.46 -7.89
N MET A 219 11.38 15.97 -7.12
CA MET A 219 10.20 15.25 -7.61
C MET A 219 8.95 16.15 -7.66
N ASP A 220 9.15 17.48 -7.60
CA ASP A 220 8.13 18.52 -7.63
C ASP A 220 7.12 18.53 -6.49
N TYR A 221 7.43 17.85 -5.38
CA TYR A 221 6.62 17.98 -4.18
C TYR A 221 6.79 19.37 -3.56
N LYS A 222 5.69 19.94 -3.10
CA LYS A 222 5.66 21.23 -2.39
C LYS A 222 5.64 21.04 -0.88
N TYR A 223 4.94 20.01 -0.45
CA TYR A 223 4.67 19.74 0.95
C TYR A 223 5.06 18.32 1.34
N ARG A 224 5.29 18.09 2.63
CA ARG A 224 5.39 16.76 3.23
C ARG A 224 4.70 16.73 4.59
N LEU A 225 4.39 15.54 5.09
CA LEU A 225 4.06 15.38 6.51
C LEU A 225 5.21 15.87 7.40
N SER A 226 4.88 16.46 8.54
CA SER A 226 5.89 16.96 9.47
C SER A 226 6.68 15.82 10.12
N PRO A 227 7.95 16.05 10.52
CA PRO A 227 8.73 15.06 11.25
C PRO A 227 8.06 14.57 12.55
N VAL A 228 7.23 15.40 13.19
CA VAL A 228 6.42 15.05 14.39
C VAL A 228 5.38 13.97 14.08
N VAL A 229 4.82 14.00 12.87
CA VAL A 229 3.90 12.97 12.39
C VAL A 229 4.66 11.68 12.10
N ILE A 230 5.75 11.76 11.34
CA ILE A 230 6.42 10.60 10.74
C ILE A 230 7.30 9.82 11.74
N ARG A 231 7.88 10.50 12.74
CA ARG A 231 8.83 9.89 13.69
C ARG A 231 8.14 9.55 15.01
N SER A 232 8.46 8.38 15.58
CA SER A 232 7.89 7.94 16.87
C SER A 232 8.23 8.88 18.05
N SER A 233 9.41 9.52 18.02
CA SER A 233 9.98 10.25 19.17
C SER A 233 9.79 11.76 19.15
N ALA A 234 9.13 12.32 18.14
CA ALA A 234 9.03 13.76 17.97
C ALA A 234 7.66 14.26 18.42
N GLY A 235 7.55 14.84 19.62
CA GLY A 235 6.35 15.59 19.99
C GLY A 235 6.19 15.88 21.49
N VAL A 236 5.77 17.10 21.79
CA VAL A 236 5.18 17.45 23.09
C VAL A 236 3.74 16.93 23.07
N VAL A 237 3.40 16.07 24.03
CA VAL A 237 2.03 15.57 24.19
C VAL A 237 1.19 16.72 24.74
N ASN A 238 0.39 17.34 23.89
CA ASN A 238 -0.70 18.19 24.36
C ASN A 238 -1.85 17.27 24.77
N PRO A 239 -2.27 17.27 26.04
CA PRO A 239 -3.40 16.46 26.47
C PRO A 239 -4.63 16.81 25.63
N VAL A 240 -5.33 15.79 25.19
CA VAL A 240 -6.50 15.92 24.34
C VAL A 240 -7.67 16.44 25.17
N GLU A 241 -8.34 17.50 24.70
CA GLU A 241 -9.55 18.01 25.34
C GLU A 241 -10.71 17.00 25.21
N ASP A 242 -11.68 17.04 26.12
CA ASP A 242 -12.76 16.04 26.18
C ASP A 242 -13.68 16.03 24.92
N GLU A 243 -13.67 17.04 24.05
CA GLU A 243 -14.53 17.14 22.87
C GLU A 243 -13.80 16.78 21.56
N THR A 244 -13.28 15.56 21.43
CA THR A 244 -12.65 15.10 20.19
C THR A 244 -13.49 14.10 19.41
N PHE A 245 -13.31 14.16 18.10
CA PHE A 245 -13.80 13.18 17.13
C PHE A 245 -13.00 11.87 17.16
N VAL A 246 -12.23 11.61 18.23
CA VAL A 246 -11.38 10.44 18.43
C VAL A 246 -11.55 9.92 19.86
N GLY A 247 -11.42 8.60 20.05
CA GLY A 247 -11.36 7.96 21.36
C GLY A 247 -10.44 6.75 21.33
N ALA A 248 -9.83 6.43 22.46
CA ALA A 248 -8.96 5.26 22.59
C ALA A 248 -9.17 4.56 23.93
N TRP A 249 -9.16 3.23 23.92
CA TRP A 249 -9.29 2.37 25.09
C TRP A 249 -8.26 1.28 25.03
N ASP A 250 -7.55 1.05 26.13
CA ASP A 250 -6.72 -0.14 26.27
C ASP A 250 -7.54 -1.28 26.88
N ASP A 251 -7.12 -2.50 26.57
CA ASP A 251 -7.70 -3.72 27.09
C ASP A 251 -9.21 -3.88 26.80
N ILE A 252 -9.62 -3.53 25.57
CA ILE A 252 -11.04 -3.52 25.16
C ILE A 252 -11.69 -4.90 25.26
N TYR A 253 -10.94 -5.96 24.94
CA TYR A 253 -11.38 -7.34 25.00
C TYR A 253 -10.81 -8.03 26.24
N SER A 254 -11.59 -8.95 26.83
CA SER A 254 -11.04 -9.84 27.85
C SER A 254 -9.95 -10.73 27.24
N PRO A 255 -8.98 -11.22 28.04
CA PRO A 255 -7.90 -12.06 27.53
C PRO A 255 -8.39 -13.28 26.73
N ASN A 256 -9.54 -13.86 27.13
CA ASN A 256 -10.15 -14.96 26.40
C ASN A 256 -10.70 -14.53 25.03
N LEU A 257 -11.46 -13.44 24.98
CA LEU A 257 -12.00 -12.94 23.71
C LEU A 257 -10.88 -12.49 22.77
N LEU A 258 -9.86 -11.80 23.28
CA LEU A 258 -8.67 -11.43 22.51
C LEU A 258 -7.97 -12.67 21.96
N GLY A 259 -7.66 -13.66 22.80
CA GLY A 259 -6.97 -14.87 22.36
C GLY A 259 -7.73 -15.63 21.27
N ARG A 260 -9.06 -15.62 21.34
CA ARG A 260 -9.92 -16.19 20.28
C ARG A 260 -9.91 -15.34 19.01
N LEU A 261 -10.03 -14.02 19.10
CA LEU A 261 -9.88 -13.12 17.97
C LEU A 261 -8.49 -13.24 17.31
N GLN A 262 -7.43 -13.47 18.09
CA GLN A 262 -6.08 -13.70 17.59
C GLN A 262 -5.97 -15.08 16.93
N SER A 263 -6.45 -16.15 17.57
CA SER A 263 -6.58 -17.45 16.89
C SER A 263 -7.34 -17.31 15.58
N CYS A 264 -8.24 -16.31 15.55
CA CYS A 264 -9.00 -15.95 14.40
C CYS A 264 -8.19 -15.20 13.29
N PHE A 265 -7.49 -14.15 13.65
CA PHE A 265 -6.97 -13.21 12.65
C PHE A 265 -5.46 -13.06 12.69
N LEU A 266 -4.72 -13.97 13.34
CA LEU A 266 -3.26 -14.00 13.26
C LEU A 266 -2.79 -14.30 11.83
N PRO A 267 -1.57 -13.89 11.43
CA PRO A 267 -1.10 -14.01 10.04
C PRO A 267 -1.15 -15.43 9.46
N SER A 268 -1.00 -16.46 10.30
CA SER A 268 -1.10 -17.87 9.91
C SER A 268 -2.54 -18.39 9.78
N SER A 269 -3.54 -17.55 10.03
CA SER A 269 -4.95 -17.91 9.92
C SER A 269 -5.34 -18.20 8.46
N PRO A 270 -6.11 -19.27 8.20
CA PRO A 270 -6.73 -19.51 6.90
C PRO A 270 -7.58 -18.33 6.41
N PHE A 271 -8.06 -17.45 7.29
CA PHE A 271 -8.76 -16.24 6.88
C PHE A 271 -7.98 -15.48 5.79
N PHE A 272 -6.68 -15.23 5.97
CA PHE A 272 -5.94 -14.45 4.97
C PHE A 272 -5.72 -15.21 3.66
N SER A 273 -5.36 -16.49 3.71
CA SER A 273 -5.12 -17.28 2.50
C SER A 273 -6.39 -17.57 1.71
N GLU A 274 -7.52 -17.80 2.38
CA GLU A 274 -8.82 -18.01 1.72
C GLU A 274 -9.31 -16.77 0.98
N HIS A 275 -8.96 -15.58 1.48
CA HIS A 275 -9.26 -14.32 0.80
C HIS A 275 -8.15 -13.87 -0.14
N LYS A 276 -7.08 -14.67 -0.31
CA LYS A 276 -5.88 -14.30 -1.08
C LYS A 276 -5.30 -12.94 -0.64
N TYR A 277 -5.37 -12.63 0.65
CA TYR A 277 -4.90 -11.36 1.20
C TYR A 277 -3.40 -11.15 0.87
N ASN A 278 -3.03 -9.93 0.47
CA ASN A 278 -1.73 -9.54 -0.11
C ASN A 278 -1.42 -10.06 -1.52
N SER A 279 -2.27 -10.89 -2.13
CA SER A 279 -2.17 -11.15 -3.56
C SER A 279 -2.37 -9.85 -4.34
N PRO A 280 -1.59 -9.59 -5.41
CA PRO A 280 -1.87 -8.50 -6.34
C PRO A 280 -3.30 -8.56 -6.91
N SER A 281 -3.86 -9.77 -6.99
CA SER A 281 -5.22 -10.02 -7.47
C SER A 281 -6.33 -9.73 -6.44
N CYS A 282 -5.96 -9.41 -5.19
CA CYS A 282 -6.93 -9.24 -4.10
C CYS A 282 -7.01 -7.77 -3.72
N GLY A 283 -8.16 -7.17 -4.02
CA GLY A 283 -8.52 -5.86 -3.49
C GLY A 283 -8.81 -5.89 -1.99
N TYR A 284 -9.34 -4.78 -1.49
CA TYR A 284 -9.93 -4.77 -0.16
C TYR A 284 -11.20 -5.60 -0.15
N PHE A 285 -11.47 -6.27 0.96
CA PHE A 285 -12.72 -6.97 1.19
C PHE A 285 -13.22 -6.66 2.60
N SER A 286 -14.53 -6.59 2.72
CA SER A 286 -15.21 -6.43 4.00
C SER A 286 -16.53 -7.19 3.97
N TYR A 287 -17.16 -7.24 5.14
CA TYR A 287 -18.46 -7.86 5.32
C TYR A 287 -19.36 -6.96 6.14
N LYS A 288 -20.68 -7.07 5.91
CA LYS A 288 -21.68 -6.37 6.73
C LYS A 288 -22.54 -7.30 7.57
N MET A 289 -23.10 -6.75 8.64
CA MET A 289 -24.13 -7.36 9.47
C MET A 289 -25.18 -6.30 9.86
N PRO A 290 -26.46 -6.66 9.98
CA PRO A 290 -27.50 -5.75 10.47
C PRO A 290 -27.41 -5.59 11.99
N LEU A 291 -27.75 -4.40 12.48
CA LEU A 291 -27.95 -4.09 13.90
C LEU A 291 -29.45 -3.99 14.23
N PRO A 292 -29.89 -4.42 15.43
CA PRO A 292 -29.08 -5.04 16.48
C PRO A 292 -28.61 -6.45 16.09
N LEU A 293 -27.41 -6.82 16.54
CA LEU A 293 -26.87 -8.16 16.28
C LEU A 293 -27.76 -9.22 16.94
N LYS A 294 -28.01 -10.32 16.21
CA LYS A 294 -28.64 -11.51 16.80
C LYS A 294 -27.65 -12.12 17.78
N SER A 295 -28.08 -12.39 19.01
CA SER A 295 -27.24 -13.07 20.01
C SER A 295 -27.00 -14.51 19.58
N THR A 296 -25.93 -14.72 18.82
CA THR A 296 -25.49 -16.02 18.27
C THR A 296 -24.47 -16.73 19.15
N GLY A 297 -23.83 -15.99 20.06
CA GLY A 297 -22.70 -16.47 20.88
C GLY A 297 -21.38 -16.57 20.10
N ASP A 298 -21.32 -16.07 18.86
CA ASP A 298 -20.07 -16.09 18.09
C ASP A 298 -19.09 -14.99 18.53
N ILE A 299 -17.81 -15.23 18.27
CA ILE A 299 -16.68 -14.39 18.72
C ILE A 299 -16.80 -12.98 18.14
N LEU A 300 -17.14 -12.88 16.86
CA LEU A 300 -17.17 -11.62 16.13
C LEU A 300 -18.35 -10.76 16.58
N THR A 301 -19.54 -11.35 16.69
CA THR A 301 -20.72 -10.69 17.26
C THR A 301 -20.46 -10.17 18.68
N SER A 302 -19.73 -10.94 19.49
CA SER A 302 -19.33 -10.54 20.84
C SER A 302 -18.36 -9.35 20.81
N ALA A 303 -17.35 -9.39 19.93
CA ALA A 303 -16.40 -8.32 19.73
C ALA A 303 -17.07 -7.03 19.23
N ILE A 304 -17.93 -7.11 18.21
CA ILE A 304 -18.66 -5.97 17.66
C ILE A 304 -19.61 -5.39 18.72
N SER A 305 -20.33 -6.21 19.47
CA SER A 305 -21.22 -5.73 20.55
C SER A 305 -20.45 -4.95 21.61
N ARG A 306 -19.27 -5.45 22.01
CA ARG A 306 -18.36 -4.79 22.97
C ARG A 306 -17.87 -3.44 22.43
N VAL A 307 -17.41 -3.42 21.18
CA VAL A 307 -16.93 -2.20 20.52
C VAL A 307 -18.07 -1.21 20.36
N HIS A 308 -19.24 -1.62 19.86
CA HIS A 308 -20.41 -0.75 19.65
C HIS A 308 -20.84 -0.06 20.94
N LYS A 309 -20.94 -0.81 22.04
CA LYS A 309 -21.27 -0.26 23.37
C LYS A 309 -20.26 0.79 23.82
N THR A 310 -18.97 0.52 23.63
CA THR A 310 -17.87 1.42 24.01
C THR A 310 -17.88 2.68 23.14
N VAL A 311 -17.98 2.52 21.83
CA VAL A 311 -18.05 3.65 20.89
C VAL A 311 -19.28 4.52 21.16
N CYS A 312 -20.42 3.95 21.54
CA CYS A 312 -21.63 4.71 21.86
C CYS A 312 -21.51 5.59 23.12
N SER A 313 -20.55 5.36 24.02
CA SER A 313 -20.29 6.26 25.14
C SER A 313 -19.55 7.52 24.68
N ARG A 314 -18.57 7.36 23.77
CA ARG A 314 -17.79 8.46 23.20
C ARG A 314 -18.53 9.22 22.09
N MET A 315 -19.20 8.48 21.21
CA MET A 315 -19.87 8.98 20.01
C MET A 315 -21.35 8.57 20.07
N PRO A 316 -22.20 9.32 20.81
CA PRO A 316 -23.60 8.95 21.00
C PRO A 316 -24.40 8.80 19.69
N LYS A 317 -23.99 9.46 18.61
CA LYS A 317 -24.61 9.34 17.28
C LYS A 317 -24.57 7.90 16.76
N THR A 318 -23.55 7.11 17.12
CA THR A 318 -23.38 5.70 16.72
C THR A 318 -24.50 4.78 17.23
N LYS A 319 -25.30 5.22 18.21
CA LYS A 319 -26.52 4.52 18.63
C LYS A 319 -27.57 4.41 17.51
N ARG A 320 -27.49 5.27 16.49
CA ARG A 320 -28.37 5.22 15.31
C ARG A 320 -27.91 4.21 14.24
N ALA A 321 -26.76 3.57 14.42
CA ALA A 321 -26.27 2.61 13.45
C ALA A 321 -27.26 1.45 13.29
N THR A 322 -27.62 1.17 12.03
CA THR A 322 -28.49 0.05 11.64
C THR A 322 -27.69 -1.06 10.97
N TRP A 323 -26.43 -0.79 10.61
CA TRP A 323 -25.50 -1.74 10.03
C TRP A 323 -24.13 -1.59 10.65
N VAL A 324 -23.37 -2.68 10.58
CA VAL A 324 -21.95 -2.71 10.86
C VAL A 324 -21.23 -3.32 9.66
N GLU A 325 -20.13 -2.72 9.27
CA GLU A 325 -19.17 -3.29 8.32
C GLU A 325 -17.89 -3.64 9.06
N TRP A 326 -17.27 -4.76 8.73
CA TRP A 326 -16.03 -5.20 9.37
C TRP A 326 -15.09 -5.85 8.36
N TRP A 327 -13.79 -5.71 8.64
CA TRP A 327 -12.71 -6.34 7.88
C TRP A 327 -11.47 -6.48 8.76
N CYS A 328 -10.50 -7.26 8.31
CA CYS A 328 -9.23 -7.43 9.01
C CYS A 328 -8.05 -7.08 8.10
N HIS A 329 -7.01 -6.53 8.70
CA HIS A 329 -5.73 -6.31 8.04
C HIS A 329 -4.61 -7.05 8.77
N SER A 330 -3.66 -7.58 8.00
CA SER A 330 -2.37 -8.07 8.47
C SER A 330 -1.28 -7.43 7.61
N ARG A 331 -0.59 -6.42 8.14
CA ARG A 331 0.34 -5.56 7.38
C ARG A 331 1.75 -5.66 7.94
N HIS A 332 2.77 -5.56 7.08
CA HIS A 332 4.16 -5.48 7.54
C HIS A 332 4.43 -4.18 8.29
N HIS A 333 5.56 -4.12 9.00
CA HIS A 333 5.97 -2.94 9.76
C HIS A 333 5.98 -1.66 8.91
N ASN A 334 6.57 -1.73 7.72
CA ASN A 334 6.71 -0.60 6.81
C ASN A 334 5.48 -0.37 5.91
N ASP A 335 4.45 -1.21 6.01
CA ASP A 335 3.23 -1.05 5.24
C ASP A 335 2.31 -0.03 5.94
N GLY A 336 2.31 1.18 5.40
CA GLY A 336 1.31 2.19 5.69
C GLY A 336 -0.02 1.89 5.01
N HIS A 337 -0.93 2.86 5.08
CA HIS A 337 -2.18 2.87 4.34
C HIS A 337 -2.51 4.31 3.97
N SER A 338 -3.03 4.52 2.76
CA SER A 338 -3.09 5.87 2.21
C SER A 338 -4.09 6.79 2.92
N LEU A 339 -3.92 8.10 2.76
CA LEU A 339 -4.93 9.06 3.20
C LEU A 339 -6.21 8.84 2.43
N HIS A 340 -7.29 8.62 3.17
CA HIS A 340 -8.59 8.38 2.61
C HIS A 340 -9.71 8.69 3.60
N TYR A 341 -10.93 8.74 3.08
CA TYR A 341 -12.15 8.76 3.87
C TYR A 341 -12.79 7.38 3.85
N ASP A 342 -13.47 6.97 4.90
CA ASP A 342 -14.39 5.83 4.82
C ASP A 342 -15.69 6.32 4.21
N TYR A 343 -16.01 5.91 2.99
CA TYR A 343 -17.26 6.34 2.36
C TYR A 343 -17.76 5.38 1.29
N ILE A 344 -19.05 5.50 0.98
CA ILE A 344 -19.66 4.92 -0.20
C ILE A 344 -20.33 6.02 -1.04
N PHE A 345 -20.34 5.85 -2.36
CA PHE A 345 -21.19 6.66 -3.22
C PHE A 345 -22.62 6.10 -3.19
N SER A 346 -23.60 6.99 -3.09
CA SER A 346 -25.02 6.65 -3.16
C SER A 346 -25.54 7.05 -4.54
N ASP A 347 -26.07 6.09 -5.27
CA ASP A 347 -26.78 6.34 -6.53
C ASP A 347 -28.27 6.63 -6.30
N ASP A 348 -28.70 6.79 -5.04
CA ASP A 348 -30.10 6.99 -4.70
C ASP A 348 -30.58 8.34 -5.27
N GLU A 349 -31.72 8.34 -6.01
CA GLU A 349 -32.26 9.40 -6.88
C GLU A 349 -32.59 10.78 -6.22
N GLY A 350 -32.01 11.11 -5.07
CA GLY A 350 -32.17 12.41 -4.42
C GLY A 350 -31.09 12.78 -3.41
N GLY A 351 -30.01 11.99 -3.33
CA GLY A 351 -28.91 12.20 -2.39
C GLY A 351 -27.57 12.20 -3.10
N GLU A 352 -27.29 13.24 -3.91
CA GLU A 352 -25.95 13.45 -4.45
C GLU A 352 -24.97 13.63 -3.28
N GLY A 353 -24.12 12.63 -3.02
CA GLY A 353 -23.06 12.78 -2.02
C GLY A 353 -22.43 11.48 -1.53
N ALA A 354 -21.16 11.59 -1.12
CA ALA A 354 -20.48 10.57 -0.35
C ALA A 354 -21.19 10.40 1.00
N ARG A 355 -21.48 9.15 1.37
CA ARG A 355 -22.00 8.82 2.69
C ARG A 355 -20.92 8.14 3.52
N HIS A 356 -20.82 8.50 4.79
CA HIS A 356 -19.77 8.04 5.71
C HIS A 356 -20.36 7.20 6.85
N PRO A 357 -19.55 6.32 7.48
CA PRO A 357 -19.97 5.69 8.72
C PRO A 357 -20.12 6.75 9.83
N LEU A 358 -20.99 6.48 10.79
CA LEU A 358 -21.16 7.30 11.99
C LEU A 358 -19.88 7.29 12.84
N ALA A 359 -19.21 6.13 12.88
CA ALA A 359 -17.92 5.95 13.52
C ALA A 359 -17.15 4.82 12.83
N SER A 360 -15.84 4.98 12.75
CA SER A 360 -14.88 3.96 12.33
C SER A 360 -13.99 3.58 13.50
N THR A 361 -13.54 2.33 13.51
CA THR A 361 -12.72 1.82 14.61
C THR A 361 -11.59 0.93 14.13
N VAL A 362 -10.52 0.89 14.93
CA VAL A 362 -9.35 0.02 14.75
C VAL A 362 -9.11 -0.71 16.06
N SER A 363 -9.29 -2.03 16.07
CA SER A 363 -8.94 -2.88 17.20
C SER A 363 -7.63 -3.58 16.90
N TYR A 364 -6.58 -3.27 17.66
CA TYR A 364 -5.24 -3.81 17.46
C TYR A 364 -5.10 -5.19 18.11
N LEU A 365 -5.24 -6.25 17.32
CA LEU A 365 -5.13 -7.63 17.80
C LEU A 365 -3.67 -8.06 18.00
N GLU A 366 -2.78 -7.64 17.09
CA GLU A 366 -1.33 -7.66 17.26
C GLU A 366 -0.75 -6.32 16.80
N ALA A 367 0.23 -5.83 17.56
CA ALA A 367 0.79 -4.48 17.40
C ALA A 367 2.21 -4.42 17.96
N ASP A 368 3.00 -5.47 17.73
CA ASP A 368 4.44 -5.47 17.99
C ASP A 368 5.22 -4.68 16.93
N CYS A 369 4.58 -4.34 15.81
CA CYS A 369 5.13 -3.56 14.72
C CYS A 369 4.06 -2.66 14.04
N GLY A 370 4.48 -1.93 13.00
CA GLY A 370 3.63 -1.02 12.24
C GLY A 370 3.72 0.41 12.77
N GLY A 371 3.22 1.36 11.98
CA GLY A 371 3.13 2.76 12.41
C GLY A 371 1.76 3.14 12.96
N PRO A 372 1.66 4.36 13.49
CA PRO A 372 0.44 4.90 14.08
C PRO A 372 -0.67 5.14 13.05
N THR A 373 -1.91 5.08 13.52
CA THR A 373 -3.05 5.62 12.77
C THR A 373 -3.10 7.13 12.95
N LEU A 374 -3.17 7.87 11.85
CA LEU A 374 -3.31 9.33 11.85
C LEU A 374 -4.73 9.68 11.39
N ILE A 375 -5.42 10.49 12.17
CA ILE A 375 -6.77 10.99 11.90
C ILE A 375 -6.71 12.51 11.90
N THR A 376 -7.13 13.14 10.82
CA THR A 376 -7.05 14.59 10.68
C THR A 376 -8.39 15.26 10.99
N ASP A 377 -8.37 16.57 11.21
CA ASP A 377 -9.58 17.38 11.30
C ASP A 377 -10.25 17.63 9.93
N GLN A 378 -9.61 17.22 8.83
CA GLN A 378 -10.16 17.34 7.48
C GLN A 378 -11.36 16.42 7.28
N THR A 379 -12.41 16.99 6.68
CA THR A 379 -13.61 16.33 6.19
C THR A 379 -13.78 16.66 4.71
N MET A 380 -14.59 15.87 4.00
CA MET A 380 -14.98 16.24 2.63
C MET A 380 -15.68 17.61 2.53
N SER A 381 -16.26 18.11 3.63
CA SER A 381 -16.97 19.39 3.66
C SER A 381 -16.08 20.61 3.95
N ASN A 382 -15.00 20.47 4.73
CA ASN A 382 -14.07 21.59 4.99
C ASN A 382 -12.91 21.62 3.99
N GLY A 383 -12.53 20.48 3.42
CA GLY A 383 -11.48 20.34 2.41
C GLY A 383 -10.07 20.68 2.88
N LEU A 384 -9.87 21.12 4.13
CA LEU A 384 -8.57 21.57 4.65
C LEU A 384 -8.32 20.96 6.02
N SER A 385 -7.07 20.56 6.28
CA SER A 385 -6.63 20.12 7.60
C SER A 385 -5.78 21.17 8.30
N SER A 386 -6.05 21.41 9.59
CA SER A 386 -5.22 22.25 10.45
C SER A 386 -4.47 21.46 11.52
N PHE A 387 -4.98 20.29 11.93
CA PHE A 387 -4.36 19.44 12.95
C PHE A 387 -4.83 17.99 12.81
N GLY A 388 -4.18 17.07 13.52
CA GLY A 388 -4.62 15.68 13.60
C GLY A 388 -4.34 15.03 14.93
N TYR A 389 -4.75 13.77 15.03
CA TYR A 389 -4.52 12.88 16.15
C TYR A 389 -3.78 11.65 15.65
N LYS A 390 -2.66 11.36 16.30
CA LYS A 390 -1.81 10.19 16.06
C LYS A 390 -2.03 9.20 17.19
N VAL A 391 -2.35 7.96 16.87
CA VAL A 391 -2.58 6.90 17.86
C VAL A 391 -1.64 5.74 17.58
N GLU A 392 -0.73 5.51 18.51
CA GLU A 392 0.25 4.42 18.41
C GLU A 392 -0.45 3.06 18.57
N PRO A 393 -0.06 2.07 17.76
CA PRO A 393 -0.64 0.75 17.84
C PRO A 393 -0.20 0.09 19.16
N LYS A 394 -1.14 -0.54 19.87
CA LYS A 394 -0.87 -1.33 21.07
C LYS A 394 -1.82 -2.51 21.12
N LYS A 395 -1.32 -3.70 21.44
CA LYS A 395 -2.17 -4.89 21.52
C LYS A 395 -3.35 -4.65 22.48
N ASN A 396 -4.54 -5.08 22.05
CA ASN A 396 -5.81 -4.91 22.75
C ASN A 396 -6.26 -3.45 22.93
N ARG A 397 -5.69 -2.52 22.19
CA ARG A 397 -6.20 -1.15 22.08
C ARG A 397 -7.35 -1.10 21.08
N LEU A 398 -8.40 -0.35 21.42
CA LEU A 398 -9.43 0.12 20.51
C LEU A 398 -9.17 1.61 20.24
N LEU A 399 -9.11 1.97 18.97
CA LEU A 399 -9.24 3.34 18.48
C LEU A 399 -10.64 3.50 17.88
N CYS A 400 -11.32 4.62 18.13
CA CYS A 400 -12.47 5.05 17.34
C CYS A 400 -12.31 6.49 16.87
N PHE A 401 -12.92 6.82 15.73
CA PHE A 401 -13.00 8.18 15.22
C PHE A 401 -14.29 8.40 14.42
N GLU A 402 -14.69 9.66 14.20
CA GLU A 402 -15.82 9.99 13.33
C GLU A 402 -15.52 9.52 11.88
N GLY A 403 -16.45 8.79 11.26
CA GLY A 403 -16.18 8.13 9.97
C GLY A 403 -16.00 9.07 8.77
N ASN A 404 -16.31 10.36 8.92
CA ASN A 404 -16.15 11.37 7.87
C ASN A 404 -14.78 12.08 7.90
N ARG A 405 -13.83 11.57 8.70
CA ARG A 405 -12.49 12.16 8.84
C ARG A 405 -11.50 11.55 7.85
N LEU A 406 -10.64 12.40 7.30
CA LEU A 406 -9.52 11.95 6.50
C LEU A 406 -8.49 11.31 7.42
N HIS A 407 -8.10 10.09 7.11
CA HIS A 407 -7.21 9.31 7.95
C HIS A 407 -6.35 8.35 7.12
N CYS A 408 -5.32 7.82 7.75
CA CYS A 408 -4.35 6.93 7.12
C CYS A 408 -3.65 6.08 8.18
N VAL A 409 -2.80 5.17 7.74
CA VAL A 409 -1.84 4.50 8.62
C VAL A 409 -0.44 4.85 8.19
N LEU A 410 0.35 5.38 9.12
CA LEU A 410 1.74 5.71 8.87
C LEU A 410 2.57 4.42 8.81
N PRO A 411 3.63 4.39 7.99
CA PRO A 411 4.60 3.32 8.07
C PRO A 411 5.33 3.37 9.41
N GLY A 412 5.68 2.21 9.97
CA GLY A 412 6.47 2.16 11.19
C GLY A 412 7.84 2.82 10.98
N SER A 413 8.27 3.60 11.97
CA SER A 413 9.50 4.41 11.88
C SER A 413 10.70 3.80 12.63
N GLU A 414 10.45 2.73 13.40
CA GLU A 414 11.48 2.02 14.16
C GLU A 414 11.80 0.68 13.49
N LEU A 415 12.71 -0.10 14.05
CA LEU A 415 12.95 -1.45 13.55
C LEU A 415 11.93 -2.41 14.16
N PRO A 416 11.28 -3.28 13.37
CA PRO A 416 10.40 -4.31 13.91
C PRO A 416 11.18 -5.36 14.70
N PRO A 417 10.53 -6.08 15.64
CA PRO A 417 11.16 -7.18 16.37
C PRO A 417 11.65 -8.32 15.48
N SER A 418 10.96 -8.56 14.36
CA SER A 418 11.30 -9.58 13.37
C SER A 418 10.80 -9.20 11.98
N ASN A 419 11.29 -9.89 10.95
CA ASN A 419 10.87 -9.71 9.55
C ASN A 419 9.41 -10.17 9.32
N ASP A 420 8.95 -11.08 10.17
CA ASP A 420 7.62 -11.67 10.15
C ASP A 420 6.63 -10.99 11.10
N SER A 421 7.06 -9.96 11.83
CA SER A 421 6.15 -9.15 12.63
C SER A 421 5.09 -8.52 11.75
N ARG A 422 3.84 -8.56 12.20
CA ARG A 422 2.68 -8.02 11.48
C ARG A 422 1.80 -7.23 12.44
N ARG A 423 1.34 -6.07 11.98
CA ARG A 423 0.25 -5.34 12.61
C ARG A 423 -1.05 -5.99 12.17
N VAL A 424 -1.76 -6.62 13.11
CA VAL A 424 -3.06 -7.24 12.86
C VAL A 424 -4.16 -6.39 13.47
N THR A 425 -5.10 -5.93 12.66
CA THR A 425 -6.20 -5.09 13.11
C THR A 425 -7.55 -5.65 12.67
N LEU A 426 -8.53 -5.64 13.57
CA LEU A 426 -9.95 -5.77 13.25
C LEU A 426 -10.55 -4.37 13.12
N MET A 427 -11.02 -4.05 11.93
CA MET A 427 -11.66 -2.79 11.59
C MET A 427 -13.16 -2.96 11.67
N ILE A 428 -13.86 -2.01 12.29
CA ILE A 428 -15.32 -2.02 12.38
C ILE A 428 -15.84 -0.60 12.13
N ALA A 429 -16.73 -0.46 11.14
CA ALA A 429 -17.42 0.78 10.80
C ALA A 429 -18.93 0.64 11.08
N PHE A 430 -19.51 1.65 11.72
CA PHE A 430 -20.92 1.66 12.11
C PHE A 430 -21.71 2.60 11.21
N TRP A 431 -22.69 2.07 10.50
CA TRP A 431 -23.41 2.79 9.45
C TRP A 431 -24.88 3.01 9.81
N GLU A 432 -25.40 4.19 9.47
CA GLU A 432 -26.83 4.50 9.60
C GLU A 432 -27.67 3.84 8.48
N PHE A 433 -27.02 3.50 7.37
CA PHE A 433 -27.60 2.89 6.16
C PHE A 433 -26.77 1.67 5.74
N ASP A 434 -27.26 0.91 4.76
CA ASP A 434 -26.54 -0.25 4.25
C ASP A 434 -25.25 0.17 3.50
N PRO A 435 -24.05 -0.29 3.92
CA PRO A 435 -22.80 0.06 3.27
C PRO A 435 -22.58 -0.65 1.91
N GLY A 436 -23.47 -1.54 1.48
CA GLY A 436 -23.35 -2.24 0.20
C GLY A 436 -22.31 -3.39 0.17
N ALA A 437 -21.56 -3.60 1.26
CA ALA A 437 -20.65 -4.73 1.40
C ALA A 437 -21.39 -6.09 1.34
N PRO A 438 -20.71 -7.19 0.99
CA PRO A 438 -21.27 -8.54 1.08
C PRO A 438 -21.74 -8.86 2.51
N MET A 439 -22.81 -9.64 2.63
CA MET A 439 -23.23 -10.14 3.94
C MET A 439 -22.15 -11.03 4.55
N THR A 440 -21.96 -10.92 5.86
CA THR A 440 -21.09 -11.85 6.61
C THR A 440 -21.55 -13.30 6.36
N PRO A 441 -20.68 -14.20 5.91
CA PRO A 441 -21.04 -15.58 5.64
C PRO A 441 -21.61 -16.27 6.90
N GLU A 442 -22.77 -16.91 6.79
CA GLU A 442 -23.38 -17.61 7.94
C GLU A 442 -22.61 -18.88 8.33
N LYS A 443 -21.95 -19.53 7.35
CA LYS A 443 -21.07 -20.68 7.48
C LYS A 443 -20.08 -20.69 6.32
N SER A 444 -18.80 -20.92 6.57
CA SER A 444 -17.89 -21.31 5.48
C SER A 444 -18.25 -22.73 5.05
N GLU A 445 -18.47 -22.95 3.76
CA GLU A 445 -18.69 -24.32 3.22
C GLU A 445 -17.41 -25.17 3.29
N LYS A 446 -16.26 -24.52 3.44
CA LYS A 446 -14.96 -25.14 3.68
C LYS A 446 -14.80 -25.41 5.18
N ALA A 447 -14.26 -26.57 5.54
CA ALA A 447 -14.16 -27.12 6.90
C ALA A 447 -13.41 -26.26 7.95
N PHE A 448 -12.98 -25.05 7.61
CA PHE A 448 -12.41 -24.09 8.55
C PHE A 448 -13.42 -23.02 8.90
N GLU A 449 -13.86 -23.12 10.14
CA GLU A 449 -14.91 -22.36 10.80
C GLU A 449 -14.45 -20.91 11.04
N TRP A 450 -14.78 -20.00 10.12
CA TRP A 450 -14.44 -18.58 10.20
C TRP A 450 -15.68 -17.67 10.29
N PRO A 451 -15.84 -16.91 11.38
CA PRO A 451 -15.52 -17.27 12.76
C PRO A 451 -16.59 -18.29 13.19
N GLY A 452 -16.30 -19.57 13.04
CA GLY A 452 -17.33 -20.58 13.22
C GLY A 452 -17.85 -20.56 14.64
N VAL A 453 -19.09 -21.02 14.73
CA VAL A 453 -19.87 -21.04 15.94
C VAL A 453 -19.22 -22.08 16.87
N VAL A 454 -18.25 -21.64 17.69
CA VAL A 454 -17.79 -22.43 18.84
C VAL A 454 -18.92 -22.41 19.87
N ARG A 455 -19.95 -23.23 19.63
CA ARG A 455 -20.99 -23.54 20.61
C ARG A 455 -20.39 -24.56 21.57
N SER A 456 -20.47 -24.28 22.88
CA SER A 456 -21.37 -25.06 23.75
C SER A 456 -21.21 -24.85 25.26
N GLU A 457 -20.22 -24.10 25.78
CA GLU A 457 -20.01 -24.05 27.25
C GLU A 457 -19.77 -22.65 27.85
N TYR A 458 -19.71 -21.58 27.05
CA TYR A 458 -19.18 -20.28 27.48
C TYR A 458 -20.22 -19.16 27.68
N ASP A 459 -21.51 -19.39 27.37
CA ASP A 459 -22.56 -18.36 27.41
C ASP A 459 -22.87 -17.82 28.81
N GLU A 460 -22.45 -18.51 29.88
CA GLU A 460 -22.65 -18.04 31.26
C GLU A 460 -21.51 -17.15 31.77
N ALA A 461 -20.24 -17.43 31.40
CA ALA A 461 -19.09 -16.65 31.89
C ALA A 461 -18.99 -15.24 31.26
N VAL A 462 -19.44 -15.08 30.00
CA VAL A 462 -19.40 -13.78 29.28
C VAL A 462 -20.49 -12.83 29.80
N ARG A 463 -21.56 -13.33 30.42
CA ARG A 463 -22.67 -12.51 30.91
C ARG A 463 -22.34 -11.69 32.17
N GLU A 464 -21.29 -12.06 32.92
CA GLU A 464 -21.00 -11.45 34.23
C GLU A 464 -19.64 -10.76 34.34
N GLU A 465 -18.83 -10.64 33.27
CA GLU A 465 -17.65 -9.77 33.32
C GLU A 465 -18.11 -8.31 33.45
N SER A 466 -18.18 -7.86 34.71
CA SER A 466 -18.48 -6.49 35.07
C SER A 466 -17.52 -5.59 34.30
N ILE A 467 -18.09 -4.64 33.58
CA ILE A 467 -17.37 -3.61 32.85
C ILE A 467 -16.53 -2.88 33.88
N ALA A 468 -15.25 -3.24 34.00
CA ALA A 468 -14.30 -2.44 34.77
C ALA A 468 -14.36 -0.99 34.24
N ALA A 469 -14.20 -0.05 35.16
CA ALA A 469 -14.32 1.39 34.94
C ALA A 469 -13.72 1.83 33.59
N ASP A 470 -14.43 2.74 32.91
CA ASP A 470 -14.15 3.26 31.56
C ASP A 470 -12.63 3.37 31.30
N PRO A 471 -12.02 2.43 30.53
CA PRO A 471 -10.58 2.39 30.29
C PRO A 471 -10.15 3.43 29.25
N HIS A 472 -10.84 4.58 29.22
CA HIS A 472 -10.55 5.68 28.32
C HIS A 472 -9.10 6.12 28.55
N ASN A 473 -8.26 5.93 27.54
CA ASN A 473 -6.86 6.25 27.58
C ASN A 473 -6.58 7.47 26.71
N ASN A 474 -6.80 8.67 27.27
CA ASN A 474 -6.45 9.92 26.58
C ASN A 474 -4.95 10.02 26.27
N ASP A 475 -4.10 9.41 27.09
CA ASP A 475 -2.64 9.42 26.90
C ASP A 475 -2.21 8.61 25.67
N ALA A 476 -3.08 7.75 25.13
CA ALA A 476 -2.85 7.03 23.89
C ALA A 476 -3.01 7.91 22.64
N ILE A 477 -3.62 9.09 22.76
CA ILE A 477 -3.95 9.96 21.64
C ILE A 477 -3.02 11.17 21.66
N LEU A 478 -2.22 11.32 20.61
CA LEU A 478 -1.27 12.42 20.47
C LEU A 478 -1.82 13.44 19.50
N ARG A 479 -2.16 14.64 19.98
CA ARG A 479 -2.53 15.75 19.10
C ARG A 479 -1.30 16.27 18.36
N VAL A 480 -1.43 16.48 17.05
CA VAL A 480 -0.39 17.03 16.18
C VAL A 480 -0.92 18.29 15.50
N ASP A 481 -0.47 19.45 15.99
CA ASP A 481 -0.90 20.75 15.46
C ASP A 481 -0.18 21.12 14.15
N LYS A 482 1.06 20.66 13.94
CA LYS A 482 1.81 20.86 12.69
C LYS A 482 1.80 19.57 11.88
N LEU A 483 0.77 19.35 11.06
CA LEU A 483 0.67 18.15 10.23
C LEU A 483 1.61 18.17 9.02
N ILE A 484 1.82 19.35 8.44
CA ILE A 484 2.48 19.53 7.14
C ILE A 484 3.64 20.52 7.28
N GLU A 485 4.66 20.36 6.44
CA GLU A 485 5.73 21.33 6.24
C GLU A 485 5.86 21.70 4.77
N ASP A 486 6.07 23.00 4.51
CA ASP A 486 6.54 23.50 3.22
C ASP A 486 8.01 23.09 3.03
N LEU A 487 8.30 22.40 1.92
CA LEU A 487 9.64 21.89 1.64
C LEU A 487 10.66 23.00 1.34
N LYS A 488 10.21 24.15 0.81
CA LYS A 488 11.05 25.32 0.53
C LYS A 488 11.20 26.21 1.75
N HIS A 489 10.16 26.30 2.57
CA HIS A 489 10.09 27.18 3.73
C HIS A 489 9.61 26.43 4.98
N PRO A 490 10.39 25.51 5.57
CA PRO A 490 9.93 24.63 6.65
C PRO A 490 9.51 25.33 7.94
N GLU A 491 9.97 26.58 8.13
CA GLU A 491 9.62 27.46 9.25
C GLU A 491 8.32 28.27 9.00
N SER A 492 7.80 28.27 7.77
CA SER A 492 6.54 28.95 7.48
C SER A 492 5.37 28.18 8.11
N ASP A 493 4.41 28.94 8.61
CA ASP A 493 3.09 28.40 8.88
C ASP A 493 2.37 28.28 7.54
N VAL A 494 2.16 27.04 7.10
CA VAL A 494 1.53 26.75 5.79
C VAL A 494 0.01 26.95 5.87
N GLY A 495 -0.54 27.13 7.07
CA GLY A 495 -1.98 27.20 7.28
C GLY A 495 -2.69 25.90 6.90
N PRO A 496 -4.03 25.92 6.79
CA PRO A 496 -4.80 24.74 6.43
C PRO A 496 -4.61 24.35 4.96
N ILE A 497 -4.42 23.06 4.67
CA ILE A 497 -4.18 22.54 3.30
C ILE A 497 -5.11 21.35 3.02
N ASP A 498 -5.50 21.17 1.76
CA ASP A 498 -6.13 19.94 1.28
C ASP A 498 -5.10 18.82 1.15
N LEU A 499 -5.13 17.86 2.07
CA LEU A 499 -4.19 16.74 2.11
C LEU A 499 -4.29 15.78 0.91
N LEU A 500 -5.31 15.94 0.05
CA LEU A 500 -5.49 15.16 -1.18
C LEU A 500 -5.00 15.91 -2.44
N ASP A 501 -4.37 17.08 -2.29
CA ASP A 501 -3.77 17.81 -3.41
C ASP A 501 -2.52 17.08 -3.96
N ASP A 502 -2.35 17.12 -5.28
CA ASP A 502 -1.27 16.47 -6.04
C ASP A 502 0.13 17.01 -5.65
N GLY A 503 0.20 18.16 -4.98
CA GLY A 503 1.46 18.77 -4.51
C GLY A 503 2.01 18.22 -3.19
N ILE A 504 1.32 17.28 -2.54
CA ILE A 504 1.71 16.78 -1.22
C ILE A 504 2.42 15.44 -1.36
N PHE A 505 3.67 15.40 -0.89
CA PHE A 505 4.32 14.13 -0.62
C PHE A 505 3.64 13.49 0.58
N THR A 506 2.78 12.55 0.27
CA THR A 506 2.20 11.69 1.28
C THR A 506 2.95 10.37 1.31
N PHE A 507 3.21 9.83 2.50
CA PHE A 507 3.99 8.59 2.71
C PHE A 507 3.27 7.32 2.21
N PHE A 508 2.22 7.52 1.44
CA PHE A 508 1.04 6.70 1.41
C PHE A 508 0.99 5.90 0.13
N GLY A 509 1.56 4.72 0.25
CA GLY A 509 1.28 3.53 -0.54
C GLY A 509 1.78 2.36 0.29
N ALA A 510 1.01 1.27 0.38
CA ALA A 510 1.69 0.02 0.67
C ALA A 510 2.64 -0.19 -0.50
N LEU A 511 3.87 -0.63 -0.21
CA LEU A 511 4.89 -0.90 -1.23
C LEU A 511 4.41 -1.89 -2.32
N ASN A 512 3.23 -2.49 -2.14
CA ASN A 512 2.63 -3.50 -2.99
C ASN A 512 1.10 -3.32 -3.21
N SER A 513 0.43 -2.23 -2.79
CA SER A 513 -1.06 -2.19 -2.84
C SER A 513 -1.68 -1.58 -4.10
N GLY A 514 -0.90 -1.23 -5.14
CA GLY A 514 -1.46 -0.63 -6.36
C GLY A 514 -2.31 0.62 -6.12
N LEU A 515 -2.13 1.28 -4.96
CA LEU A 515 -3.03 2.34 -4.53
C LEU A 515 -2.46 3.68 -4.97
N VAL A 516 -2.91 4.11 -6.14
CA VAL A 516 -2.81 5.49 -6.61
C VAL A 516 -3.33 6.41 -5.51
N ILE A 517 -2.62 7.50 -5.24
CA ILE A 517 -3.09 8.60 -4.38
C ILE A 517 -4.55 8.88 -4.76
N ALA A 518 -5.45 8.91 -3.79
CA ALA A 518 -6.82 9.23 -4.07
C ALA A 518 -6.90 10.69 -4.55
N LYS A 519 -6.77 10.92 -5.86
CA LYS A 519 -7.20 12.16 -6.48
C LYS A 519 -8.67 12.36 -6.12
N LYS A 520 -9.12 13.60 -6.00
CA LYS A 520 -10.53 13.93 -5.78
C LYS A 520 -11.42 13.13 -6.74
N GLY A 521 -12.16 12.15 -6.21
CA GLY A 521 -13.01 11.23 -6.99
C GLY A 521 -12.58 9.76 -7.00
N VAL A 522 -11.37 9.40 -6.53
CA VAL A 522 -10.91 8.01 -6.46
C VAL A 522 -11.47 7.32 -5.22
N CYS A 523 -12.20 6.22 -5.44
CA CYS A 523 -12.86 5.45 -4.39
C CYS A 523 -11.85 4.84 -3.41
N SER A 524 -12.04 5.14 -2.13
CA SER A 524 -11.11 4.77 -1.07
C SER A 524 -11.26 3.35 -0.56
N LEU A 525 -12.43 2.72 -0.72
CA LEU A 525 -12.69 1.39 -0.20
C LEU A 525 -13.70 0.67 -1.11
N ASN A 526 -13.42 -0.60 -1.39
CA ASN A 526 -14.45 -1.59 -1.72
C ASN A 526 -15.34 -1.38 -2.95
N CYS A 527 -14.96 -0.52 -3.92
CA CYS A 527 -15.62 -0.59 -5.23
C CYS A 527 -15.44 -2.00 -5.84
N GLY A 528 -14.38 -2.75 -5.49
CA GLY A 528 -14.04 -4.02 -6.14
C GLY A 528 -13.90 -3.85 -7.66
N GLY A 529 -13.34 -2.73 -8.09
CA GLY A 529 -13.31 -2.33 -9.51
C GLY A 529 -14.66 -1.91 -10.11
N LYS A 530 -15.75 -1.80 -9.35
CA LYS A 530 -17.10 -1.56 -9.92
C LYS A 530 -17.45 -0.09 -10.16
N CYS A 531 -16.84 0.85 -9.46
CA CYS A 531 -17.10 2.27 -9.72
C CYS A 531 -16.38 2.72 -11.00
N GLU A 532 -16.96 3.67 -11.71
CA GLU A 532 -16.44 4.13 -13.01
C GLU A 532 -15.02 4.68 -12.90
N VAL A 533 -14.68 5.34 -11.78
CA VAL A 533 -13.32 5.85 -11.53
C VAL A 533 -12.32 4.71 -11.37
N CYS A 534 -12.65 3.67 -10.57
CA CYS A 534 -11.81 2.47 -10.45
C CYS A 534 -11.59 1.77 -11.81
N ARG A 535 -12.57 1.82 -12.72
CA ARG A 535 -12.50 1.22 -14.07
C ARG A 535 -11.73 2.06 -15.09
N GLN A 536 -11.52 3.35 -14.83
CA GLN A 536 -10.78 4.25 -15.72
C GLN A 536 -9.30 4.37 -15.32
N THR A 537 -8.96 4.02 -14.08
CA THR A 537 -7.57 3.97 -13.58
C THR A 537 -6.93 2.57 -13.61
N MET A 538 -7.71 1.52 -13.92
CA MET A 538 -7.20 0.24 -14.41
C MET A 538 -7.31 0.25 -15.93
#